data_AF-A0A5J6P8U4-F1
#
_entry.id   AF-A0A5J6P8U4-F1
#
_cell.length_a   1.000
_cell.length_b   1.000
_cell.length_c   1.000
_cell.angle_alpha   90.00
_cell.angle_beta   90.00
_cell.angle_gamma   90.00
#
_symmetry.space_group_name_H-M   'P 1'
#
loop_
_entity.id
_entity.type
_entity.pdbx_description
1 polymer ?
#
loop_
_entity_poly.entity_id
_entity_poly.type
_entity_poly.pdbx_seq_one_letter_code
_entity_poly.pdbx_strand_id
1 'polypeptide(L)'
;MNIQETTSLRKTLGLAVALFCADQASAYNCNGVAQYVDGRSYSANAIVQNAGSAFSCKVSGWCTIGGPYAPGSGWASGEAWTNIGSCGTTATSSTPASSARSSAASSTPVTGGNCPNWAAGTTYLAGTVVKYNGAFYLAEHDNPGYDPVVSTWYWEPTASCPGGTNTSSSTGNTGTCAAWVAGRLYYAGNTVSYNGAFYRAKYDNPGYDPVISTWFWEPTNSCNGTVTSSSVSSTTNNGTGFGAVVSEAQFNQMFPGRNPFYTYAGLVAATKTYPAFAGTGDLQLKKREAAAALANFSHETGSFVYVTEIAKGLYCSDWGNLATCPCEPGKQYYGRGPIQLSHNGNYCAAGAALGLDLRRNPELVEQNATVAWQTALWFWMTQSGAGYRPAHDSIVNNYGFGETIRTINGALECNGGNPAQVQSRVNEFNRILQIIGGTAGNNVGC
;
A
#
# COMPACT_ATOMS: atom_id res chain seq x y z
N MET A 1 17.91 57.83 -11.26
CA MET A 1 16.92 58.90 -11.50
C MET A 1 15.55 58.24 -11.30
N ASN A 2 15.05 58.25 -10.06
CA ASN A 2 13.95 59.10 -9.54
C ASN A 2 12.56 58.48 -9.85
N ILE A 3 11.61 58.21 -8.94
CA ILE A 3 11.40 58.51 -7.50
C ILE A 3 10.48 57.44 -6.86
N GLN A 4 10.67 57.28 -5.54
CA GLN A 4 9.82 56.71 -4.47
C GLN A 4 8.31 57.05 -4.50
N GLU A 5 7.43 56.17 -3.96
CA GLU A 5 6.77 56.40 -2.66
C GLU A 5 5.83 55.25 -2.20
N THR A 6 5.70 55.18 -0.87
CA THR A 6 5.06 54.20 0.01
C THR A 6 3.54 54.36 0.18
N THR A 7 2.82 53.28 0.53
CA THR A 7 1.71 53.38 1.50
C THR A 7 1.37 52.04 2.19
N SER A 8 0.84 52.16 3.40
CA SER A 8 0.85 51.23 4.53
C SER A 8 -0.41 50.35 4.67
N LEU A 9 -0.27 49.32 5.52
CA LEU A 9 -1.23 48.37 6.09
C LEU A 9 -2.69 48.83 6.25
N ARG A 10 -3.62 47.89 5.99
CA ARG A 10 -4.66 47.51 6.96
C ARG A 10 -4.83 45.98 7.02
N LYS A 11 -4.52 45.40 8.18
CA LYS A 11 -4.92 44.04 8.58
C LYS A 11 -6.42 44.07 8.92
N THR A 12 -7.21 43.18 8.32
CA THR A 12 -8.54 42.84 8.82
C THR A 12 -8.55 41.34 9.08
N LEU A 13 -8.74 40.99 10.35
CA LEU A 13 -8.84 39.63 10.85
C LEU A 13 -10.21 39.07 10.44
N GLY A 14 -10.25 38.24 9.40
CA GLY A 14 -11.45 37.52 8.98
C GLY A 14 -11.55 36.19 9.72
N LEU A 15 -12.46 36.11 10.69
CA LEU A 15 -12.83 34.88 11.39
C LEU A 15 -13.57 33.96 10.40
N ALA A 16 -12.91 32.93 9.88
CA ALA A 16 -13.57 31.93 9.02
C ALA A 16 -14.29 30.91 9.89
N VAL A 17 -15.62 30.97 9.89
CA VAL A 17 -16.50 29.92 10.40
C VAL A 17 -16.41 28.73 9.45
N ALA A 18 -15.94 27.58 9.95
CA ALA A 18 -15.98 26.33 9.20
C ALA A 18 -17.44 25.85 9.10
N LEU A 19 -18.04 26.02 7.91
CA LEU A 19 -19.27 25.34 7.53
C LEU A 19 -18.90 23.90 7.15
N PHE A 20 -19.31 22.93 7.95
CA PHE A 20 -19.28 21.53 7.55
C PHE A 20 -20.41 21.30 6.52
N CYS A 21 -20.07 21.20 5.23
CA CYS A 21 -20.94 20.56 4.25
C CYS A 21 -20.73 19.04 4.38
N ALA A 22 -21.71 18.35 4.95
CA ALA A 22 -21.87 16.93 4.73
C ALA A 22 -22.46 16.75 3.32
N ASP A 23 -21.74 16.08 2.42
CA ASP A 23 -22.30 15.66 1.14
C ASP A 23 -23.46 14.69 1.40
N GLN A 24 -24.68 15.17 1.16
CA GLN A 24 -25.88 14.34 1.18
C GLN A 24 -25.84 13.47 -0.08
N ALA A 25 -25.55 12.17 0.08
CA ALA A 25 -25.72 11.20 -0.99
C ALA A 25 -27.19 11.22 -1.45
N SER A 26 -27.43 11.61 -2.70
CA SER A 26 -28.78 11.64 -3.27
C SER A 26 -29.32 10.20 -3.37
N ALA A 27 -30.60 9.99 -3.07
CA ALA A 27 -31.21 8.67 -3.19
C ALA A 27 -31.37 8.27 -4.68
N TYR A 28 -31.01 7.05 -5.03
CA TYR A 28 -31.18 6.45 -6.35
C TYR A 28 -32.16 5.27 -6.30
N ASN A 29 -33.03 5.14 -7.30
CA ASN A 29 -33.93 4.00 -7.39
C ASN A 29 -33.21 2.79 -8.00
N CYS A 30 -32.77 1.87 -7.15
CA CYS A 30 -32.07 0.66 -7.57
C CYS A 30 -33.00 -0.48 -8.03
N ASN A 31 -34.31 -0.26 -8.12
CA ASN A 31 -35.24 -1.28 -8.59
C ASN A 31 -34.93 -1.64 -10.05
N GLY A 32 -34.63 -2.91 -10.32
CA GLY A 32 -34.24 -3.41 -11.64
C GLY A 32 -32.77 -3.16 -12.04
N VAL A 33 -31.95 -2.56 -11.17
CA VAL A 33 -30.50 -2.41 -11.42
C VAL A 33 -29.79 -3.73 -11.08
N ALA A 34 -28.90 -4.20 -11.95
CA ALA A 34 -28.18 -5.46 -11.73
C ALA A 34 -27.14 -5.34 -10.60
N GLN A 35 -26.98 -6.39 -9.79
CA GLN A 35 -25.88 -6.48 -8.83
C GLN A 35 -24.54 -6.56 -9.56
N TYR A 36 -23.54 -5.88 -9.03
CA TYR A 36 -22.18 -5.99 -9.51
C TYR A 36 -21.66 -7.42 -9.32
N VAL A 37 -21.03 -7.94 -10.36
CA VAL A 37 -20.32 -9.22 -10.39
C VAL A 37 -18.85 -8.96 -10.72
N ASP A 38 -17.96 -9.43 -9.86
CA ASP A 38 -16.51 -9.28 -9.99
C ASP A 38 -15.98 -9.99 -11.26
N GLY A 39 -15.06 -9.32 -11.98
CA GLY A 39 -14.48 -9.82 -13.23
C GLY A 39 -15.43 -9.90 -14.45
N ARG A 40 -16.69 -9.44 -14.34
CA ARG A 40 -17.64 -9.36 -15.47
C ARG A 40 -17.36 -8.13 -16.33
N SER A 41 -17.60 -8.22 -17.64
CA SER A 41 -17.48 -7.08 -18.56
C SER A 41 -18.63 -6.09 -18.47
N TYR A 42 -18.28 -4.80 -18.35
CA TYR A 42 -19.24 -3.68 -18.32
C TYR A 42 -18.87 -2.62 -19.36
N SER A 43 -19.86 -2.21 -20.16
CA SER A 43 -19.72 -1.09 -21.09
C SER A 43 -19.77 0.26 -20.34
N ALA A 44 -19.28 1.33 -20.97
CA ALA A 44 -19.38 2.68 -20.42
C ALA A 44 -20.87 3.02 -20.19
N ASN A 45 -21.13 3.72 -19.10
CA ASN A 45 -22.47 4.05 -18.59
C ASN A 45 -23.32 2.85 -18.15
N ALA A 46 -22.77 1.63 -18.09
CA ALA A 46 -23.48 0.53 -17.45
C ALA A 46 -23.73 0.85 -15.97
N ILE A 47 -24.96 0.60 -15.50
CA ILE A 47 -25.35 0.87 -14.12
C ILE A 47 -25.46 -0.46 -13.37
N VAL A 48 -24.75 -0.52 -12.24
CA VAL A 48 -24.80 -1.65 -11.31
C VAL A 48 -25.07 -1.13 -9.90
N GLN A 49 -25.59 -2.00 -9.05
CA GLN A 49 -25.64 -1.74 -7.62
C GLN A 49 -24.59 -2.58 -6.90
N ASN A 50 -23.95 -1.98 -5.89
CA ASN A 50 -23.04 -2.66 -4.98
C ASN A 50 -23.03 -1.96 -3.63
N ALA A 51 -22.88 -2.69 -2.53
CA ALA A 51 -22.80 -2.13 -1.17
C ALA A 51 -23.88 -1.06 -0.85
N GLY A 52 -25.11 -1.26 -1.33
CA GLY A 52 -26.24 -0.37 -1.05
C GLY A 52 -26.26 0.95 -1.83
N SER A 53 -25.42 1.12 -2.85
CA SER A 53 -25.44 2.29 -3.75
C SER A 53 -25.44 1.87 -5.21
N ALA A 54 -25.95 2.72 -6.09
CA ALA A 54 -25.87 2.57 -7.53
C ALA A 54 -24.63 3.28 -8.07
N PHE A 55 -24.02 2.67 -9.08
CA PHE A 55 -22.79 3.13 -9.71
C PHE A 55 -22.91 3.07 -11.24
N SER A 56 -22.46 4.12 -11.91
CA SER A 56 -22.34 4.17 -13.38
C SER A 56 -20.90 3.97 -13.82
N CYS A 57 -20.65 3.09 -14.79
CA CYS A 57 -19.32 2.82 -15.31
C CYS A 57 -18.75 4.01 -16.10
N LYS A 58 -17.61 4.55 -15.69
CA LYS A 58 -16.91 5.67 -16.34
C LYS A 58 -16.00 5.20 -17.49
N VAL A 59 -15.24 4.13 -17.27
CA VAL A 59 -14.27 3.58 -18.23
C VAL A 59 -14.45 2.06 -18.35
N SER A 60 -14.96 1.59 -19.49
CA SER A 60 -15.37 0.18 -19.69
C SER A 60 -14.29 -0.84 -19.33
N GLY A 61 -13.02 -0.55 -19.68
CA GLY A 61 -11.90 -1.41 -19.36
C GLY A 61 -11.69 -1.59 -17.86
N TRP A 62 -11.77 -0.51 -17.09
CA TRP A 62 -11.53 -0.55 -15.64
C TRP A 62 -12.71 -1.14 -14.86
N CYS A 63 -13.95 -0.85 -15.29
CA CYS A 63 -15.15 -1.46 -14.72
C CYS A 63 -15.14 -2.99 -14.82
N THR A 64 -14.45 -3.52 -15.84
CA THR A 64 -14.40 -4.96 -16.16
C THR A 64 -13.36 -5.73 -15.33
N ILE A 65 -12.32 -5.06 -14.82
CA ILE A 65 -11.18 -5.71 -14.13
C ILE A 65 -11.59 -6.29 -12.78
N GLY A 66 -12.43 -5.58 -12.05
CA GLY A 66 -12.83 -5.97 -10.70
C GLY A 66 -11.75 -5.84 -9.63
N GLY A 67 -11.96 -6.47 -8.46
CA GLY A 67 -11.11 -6.34 -7.27
C GLY A 67 -10.85 -4.87 -6.87
N PRO A 68 -9.62 -4.33 -7.07
CA PRO A 68 -9.31 -2.91 -6.86
C PRO A 68 -10.30 -1.92 -7.49
N TYR A 69 -10.94 -2.26 -8.60
CA TYR A 69 -11.88 -1.38 -9.32
C TYR A 69 -13.36 -1.71 -9.04
N ALA A 70 -13.66 -2.57 -8.06
CA ALA A 70 -15.05 -2.91 -7.73
C ALA A 70 -15.84 -1.67 -7.24
N PRO A 71 -17.05 -1.39 -7.78
CA PRO A 71 -17.81 -0.17 -7.47
C PRO A 71 -18.13 -0.07 -5.98
N GLY A 72 -17.75 1.02 -5.34
CA GLY A 72 -18.03 1.30 -3.92
C GLY A 72 -17.22 0.49 -2.90
N SER A 73 -16.33 -0.40 -3.33
CA SER A 73 -15.59 -1.31 -2.42
C SER A 73 -14.11 -1.48 -2.76
N GLY A 74 -13.72 -1.32 -4.03
CA GLY A 74 -12.32 -1.32 -4.45
C GLY A 74 -11.66 0.05 -4.23
N TRP A 75 -10.37 0.05 -3.86
CA TRP A 75 -9.61 1.28 -3.59
C TRP A 75 -9.43 2.20 -4.81
N ALA A 76 -9.55 1.65 -6.03
CA ALA A 76 -9.56 2.37 -7.30
C ALA A 76 -10.99 2.51 -7.89
N SER A 77 -12.03 2.28 -7.09
CA SER A 77 -13.43 2.36 -7.55
C SER A 77 -13.78 3.70 -8.19
N GLY A 78 -13.29 4.82 -7.66
CA GLY A 78 -13.63 6.17 -8.16
C GLY A 78 -13.06 6.45 -9.56
N GLU A 79 -12.06 5.68 -9.98
CA GLU A 79 -11.46 5.75 -11.31
C GLU A 79 -12.33 5.03 -12.35
N ALA A 80 -12.92 3.90 -11.96
CA ALA A 80 -13.75 3.07 -12.82
C ALA A 80 -15.24 3.46 -12.78
N TRP A 81 -15.75 3.92 -11.65
CA TRP A 81 -17.19 4.08 -11.40
C TRP A 81 -17.52 5.43 -10.77
N THR A 82 -18.66 5.99 -11.18
CA THR A 82 -19.27 7.15 -10.52
C THR A 82 -20.38 6.67 -9.59
N ASN A 83 -20.33 7.03 -8.29
CA ASN A 83 -21.46 6.82 -7.39
C ASN A 83 -22.60 7.75 -7.80
N ILE A 84 -23.76 7.19 -8.17
CA ILE A 84 -24.93 7.94 -8.64
C ILE A 84 -26.07 7.99 -7.61
N GLY A 85 -25.84 7.44 -6.42
CA GLY A 85 -26.72 7.60 -5.26
C GLY A 85 -26.97 6.32 -4.47
N SER A 86 -27.42 6.50 -3.23
CA SER A 86 -27.74 5.40 -2.31
C SER A 86 -29.06 4.72 -2.70
N CYS A 87 -29.10 3.40 -2.69
CA CYS A 87 -30.32 2.63 -2.96
C CYS A 87 -31.32 2.82 -1.81
N GLY A 88 -32.30 3.71 -1.99
CA GLY A 88 -33.30 3.99 -0.95
C GLY A 88 -34.39 2.92 -0.88
N THR A 89 -34.66 2.36 0.30
CA THR A 89 -35.90 1.61 0.56
C THR A 89 -37.01 2.58 0.93
N THR A 90 -38.13 2.53 0.22
CA THR A 90 -39.35 3.24 0.58
C THR A 90 -39.87 2.68 1.90
N ALA A 91 -39.79 3.43 3.00
CA ALA A 91 -40.46 3.09 4.25
C ALA A 91 -41.10 4.34 4.86
N THR A 92 -42.41 4.23 5.02
CA THR A 92 -43.40 5.19 5.47
C THR A 92 -43.14 5.77 6.86
N SER A 93 -43.53 7.04 6.99
CA SER A 93 -43.56 7.89 8.18
C SER A 93 -44.30 7.30 9.39
N SER A 94 -43.71 7.42 10.58
CA SER A 94 -44.37 7.95 11.79
C SER A 94 -43.41 8.02 12.99
N THR A 95 -43.13 9.25 13.46
CA THR A 95 -42.75 9.57 14.85
C THR A 95 -44.03 9.67 15.71
N PRO A 96 -44.02 9.48 17.05
CA PRO A 96 -43.42 10.41 18.04
C PRO A 96 -42.75 9.73 19.27
N ALA A 97 -41.64 10.24 19.81
CA ALA A 97 -41.46 11.22 20.89
C ALA A 97 -41.54 10.71 22.35
N SER A 98 -40.49 11.04 23.10
CA SER A 98 -40.36 11.26 24.56
C SER A 98 -40.48 10.07 25.54
N SER A 99 -39.44 9.82 26.34
CA SER A 99 -39.34 10.28 27.75
C SER A 99 -38.23 9.56 28.52
N ALA A 100 -37.62 10.29 29.46
CA ALA A 100 -36.53 9.84 30.31
C ALA A 100 -37.01 8.95 31.47
N ARG A 101 -36.22 7.94 31.87
CA ARG A 101 -35.86 7.68 33.28
C ARG A 101 -34.80 6.59 33.43
N SER A 102 -34.04 6.78 34.51
CA SER A 102 -32.81 6.14 34.91
C SER A 102 -32.96 4.72 35.47
N SER A 103 -31.88 3.94 35.28
CA SER A 103 -31.27 2.97 36.21
C SER A 103 -32.15 1.90 36.89
N ALA A 104 -31.90 0.64 36.54
CA ALA A 104 -31.51 -0.40 37.50
C ALA A 104 -30.95 -1.62 36.77
N ALA A 105 -29.75 -2.03 37.15
CA ALA A 105 -29.20 -3.33 36.81
C ALA A 105 -29.99 -4.43 37.55
N SER A 106 -30.33 -5.49 36.84
CA SER A 106 -30.21 -6.84 37.40
C SER A 106 -30.18 -7.88 36.30
N SER A 107 -28.99 -8.46 36.20
CA SER A 107 -28.69 -9.77 35.66
C SER A 107 -29.72 -10.83 36.04
N THR A 108 -30.10 -11.65 35.08
CA THR A 108 -30.20 -13.11 35.20
C THR A 108 -29.92 -13.72 33.82
N PRO A 109 -29.44 -14.96 33.76
CA PRO A 109 -28.23 -15.28 33.02
C PRO A 109 -28.53 -16.04 31.73
N VAL A 110 -27.96 -15.58 30.61
CA VAL A 110 -27.76 -16.47 29.46
C VAL A 110 -26.54 -17.31 29.77
N THR A 111 -26.83 -18.50 30.29
CA THR A 111 -25.91 -19.62 30.37
C THR A 111 -25.69 -20.16 28.96
N GLY A 112 -24.42 -20.27 28.54
CA GLY A 112 -24.03 -21.00 27.32
C GLY A 112 -23.26 -20.14 26.32
N GLY A 113 -21.92 -20.18 26.42
CA GLY A 113 -21.04 -19.52 25.46
C GLY A 113 -21.13 -20.17 24.08
N ASN A 114 -21.50 -19.38 23.07
CA ASN A 114 -21.08 -19.57 21.68
C ASN A 114 -21.38 -18.31 20.88
N CYS A 115 -20.34 -17.70 20.32
CA CYS A 115 -20.49 -16.64 19.31
C CYS A 115 -21.03 -17.27 18.04
N PRO A 116 -21.96 -16.63 17.31
CA PRO A 116 -22.35 -17.11 15.99
C PRO A 116 -21.13 -17.09 15.06
N ASN A 117 -21.04 -18.07 14.14
CA ASN A 117 -20.08 -17.96 13.04
C ASN A 117 -20.45 -16.75 12.17
N TRP A 118 -19.45 -15.99 11.74
CA TRP A 118 -19.66 -14.89 10.81
C TRP A 118 -20.24 -15.42 9.49
N ALA A 119 -21.24 -14.72 8.98
CA ALA A 119 -21.94 -15.02 7.74
C ALA A 119 -21.98 -13.76 6.88
N ALA A 120 -21.49 -13.90 5.65
CA ALA A 120 -21.42 -12.79 4.70
C ALA A 120 -22.79 -12.14 4.47
N GLY A 121 -22.83 -10.80 4.48
CA GLY A 121 -24.06 -10.02 4.25
C GLY A 121 -25.07 -10.01 5.41
N THR A 122 -24.69 -10.54 6.58
CA THR A 122 -25.49 -10.45 7.81
C THR A 122 -25.08 -9.20 8.59
N THR A 123 -26.04 -8.34 8.96
CA THR A 123 -25.73 -7.16 9.77
C THR A 123 -25.45 -7.53 11.22
N TYR A 124 -24.32 -7.05 11.76
CA TYR A 124 -23.89 -7.20 13.14
C TYR A 124 -23.78 -5.83 13.81
N LEU A 125 -24.45 -5.63 14.94
CA LEU A 125 -24.38 -4.36 15.67
C LEU A 125 -23.03 -4.19 16.38
N ALA A 126 -22.60 -2.95 16.61
CA ALA A 126 -21.45 -2.64 17.44
C ALA A 126 -21.56 -3.35 18.81
N GLY A 127 -20.49 -4.00 19.25
CA GLY A 127 -20.45 -4.86 20.43
C GLY A 127 -20.65 -6.36 20.15
N THR A 128 -21.08 -6.74 18.94
CA THR A 128 -21.31 -8.14 18.58
C THR A 128 -19.99 -8.88 18.37
N VAL A 129 -19.83 -10.06 18.98
CA VAL A 129 -18.68 -10.95 18.73
C VAL A 129 -19.09 -12.10 17.84
N VAL A 130 -18.33 -12.35 16.78
CA VAL A 130 -18.54 -13.45 15.82
C VAL A 130 -17.31 -14.33 15.73
N LYS A 131 -17.48 -15.60 15.34
CA LYS A 131 -16.38 -16.50 15.03
C LYS A 131 -16.14 -16.55 13.52
N TYR A 132 -14.92 -16.24 13.07
CA TYR A 132 -14.54 -16.30 11.65
C TYR A 132 -13.18 -16.97 11.50
N ASN A 133 -13.09 -17.98 10.64
CA ASN A 133 -11.88 -18.78 10.41
C ASN A 133 -11.17 -19.27 11.69
N GLY A 134 -11.96 -19.59 12.73
CA GLY A 134 -11.43 -20.12 13.99
C GLY A 134 -11.06 -19.08 15.04
N ALA A 135 -11.05 -17.78 14.70
CA ALA A 135 -10.79 -16.66 15.61
C ALA A 135 -12.08 -15.87 15.91
N PHE A 136 -12.04 -15.02 16.95
CA PHE A 136 -13.19 -14.21 17.36
C PHE A 136 -12.95 -12.73 17.06
N TYR A 137 -13.99 -12.04 16.60
CA TYR A 137 -13.92 -10.63 16.20
C TYR A 137 -15.10 -9.86 16.77
N LEU A 138 -14.80 -8.74 17.42
CA LEU A 138 -15.75 -7.78 17.98
C LEU A 138 -16.06 -6.72 16.93
N ALA A 139 -17.34 -6.47 16.67
CA ALA A 139 -17.75 -5.34 15.85
C ALA A 139 -17.57 -4.04 16.66
N GLU A 140 -16.66 -3.15 16.28
CA GLU A 140 -16.51 -1.85 16.94
C GLU A 140 -17.59 -0.85 16.48
N HIS A 141 -18.13 -1.07 15.30
CA HIS A 141 -19.18 -0.28 14.65
C HIS A 141 -20.25 -1.19 14.04
N ASP A 142 -21.47 -0.67 13.83
CA ASP A 142 -22.53 -1.41 13.15
C ASP A 142 -22.06 -1.84 11.76
N ASN A 143 -22.05 -3.16 11.54
CA ASN A 143 -21.40 -3.78 10.41
C ASN A 143 -22.45 -4.48 9.52
N PRO A 144 -22.64 -4.07 8.25
CA PRO A 144 -23.56 -4.69 7.28
C PRO A 144 -23.23 -6.12 6.82
N GLY A 145 -22.25 -6.79 7.43
CA GLY A 145 -21.79 -8.14 7.05
C GLY A 145 -20.51 -8.16 6.22
N TYR A 146 -19.64 -7.15 6.40
CA TYR A 146 -18.28 -7.11 5.85
C TYR A 146 -17.36 -8.11 6.56
N ASP A 147 -16.32 -8.57 5.86
CA ASP A 147 -15.40 -9.63 6.33
C ASP A 147 -14.48 -9.15 7.48
N PRO A 148 -14.37 -9.91 8.60
CA PRO A 148 -13.54 -9.59 9.76
C PRO A 148 -12.04 -9.40 9.54
N VAL A 149 -11.47 -9.87 8.42
CA VAL A 149 -10.03 -9.70 8.12
C VAL A 149 -9.75 -8.70 7.01
N VAL A 150 -10.79 -8.19 6.34
CA VAL A 150 -10.64 -7.24 5.23
C VAL A 150 -10.78 -5.79 5.70
N SER A 151 -11.55 -5.55 6.76
CA SER A 151 -11.76 -4.19 7.28
C SER A 151 -11.58 -4.12 8.80
N THR A 152 -10.43 -3.61 9.21
CA THR A 152 -10.09 -3.32 10.61
C THR A 152 -10.83 -2.08 11.16
N TRP A 153 -11.67 -1.42 10.35
CA TRP A 153 -12.51 -0.31 10.79
C TRP A 153 -13.80 -0.80 11.45
N TYR A 154 -14.35 -1.93 10.98
CA TYR A 154 -15.56 -2.50 11.58
C TYR A 154 -15.27 -3.57 12.62
N TRP A 155 -14.13 -4.25 12.53
CA TRP A 155 -13.82 -5.44 13.32
C TRP A 155 -12.49 -5.33 14.06
N GLU A 156 -12.54 -5.58 15.37
CA GLU A 156 -11.36 -5.73 16.23
C GLU A 156 -11.24 -7.21 16.66
N PRO A 157 -10.04 -7.84 16.58
CA PRO A 157 -9.83 -9.19 17.09
C PRO A 157 -10.05 -9.27 18.61
N THR A 158 -10.74 -10.30 19.10
CA THR A 158 -10.97 -10.52 20.54
C THR A 158 -10.60 -11.93 20.98
N ALA A 159 -10.19 -12.07 22.25
CA ALA A 159 -9.66 -13.32 22.78
C ALA A 159 -10.74 -14.40 23.00
N SER A 160 -11.98 -14.02 23.27
CA SER A 160 -13.06 -14.96 23.55
C SER A 160 -14.45 -14.32 23.45
N CYS A 161 -15.48 -15.15 23.43
CA CYS A 161 -16.85 -14.69 23.53
C CYS A 161 -17.18 -14.15 24.94
N PRO A 162 -17.89 -13.02 25.08
CA PRO A 162 -18.28 -12.51 26.39
C PRO A 162 -19.23 -13.49 27.12
N GLY A 163 -18.91 -13.87 28.37
CA GLY A 163 -19.80 -14.61 29.27
C GLY A 163 -19.36 -15.99 29.76
N GLY A 164 -18.17 -16.50 29.42
CA GLY A 164 -17.68 -17.79 29.90
C GLY A 164 -16.70 -17.67 31.08
N THR A 165 -17.16 -17.81 32.32
CA THR A 165 -16.26 -18.17 33.44
C THR A 165 -15.86 -19.63 33.31
N ASN A 166 -14.63 -19.92 32.92
CA ASN A 166 -14.05 -21.24 33.14
C ASN A 166 -13.27 -21.24 34.45
N THR A 167 -13.96 -21.54 35.55
CA THR A 167 -13.34 -22.18 36.70
C THR A 167 -13.25 -23.67 36.41
N SER A 168 -12.04 -24.16 36.15
CA SER A 168 -11.67 -25.53 36.46
C SER A 168 -10.19 -25.58 36.84
N SER A 169 -10.03 -26.02 38.08
CA SER A 169 -8.84 -26.26 38.87
C SER A 169 -7.75 -27.06 38.16
N SER A 170 -6.53 -26.53 38.30
CA SER A 170 -5.23 -27.18 38.35
C SER A 170 -5.15 -28.69 38.14
N THR A 171 -4.49 -29.07 37.04
CA THR A 171 -3.42 -30.06 37.07
C THR A 171 -2.35 -29.69 36.05
N GLY A 172 -1.23 -29.14 36.55
CA GLY A 172 0.11 -29.18 35.97
C GLY A 172 0.33 -28.58 34.57
N ASN A 173 0.98 -27.41 34.50
CA ASN A 173 2.35 -27.38 33.97
C ASN A 173 3.08 -26.06 34.30
N THR A 174 4.26 -26.20 34.90
CA THR A 174 5.16 -25.14 35.35
C THR A 174 6.06 -24.65 34.20
N GLY A 175 5.62 -23.68 33.41
CA GLY A 175 6.47 -23.06 32.38
C GLY A 175 6.21 -21.57 32.22
N THR A 176 7.20 -20.73 32.50
CA THR A 176 7.17 -19.30 32.19
C THR A 176 7.76 -19.07 30.79
N CYS A 177 6.96 -18.52 29.85
CA CYS A 177 7.45 -18.06 28.55
C CYS A 177 8.05 -16.65 28.67
N ALA A 178 9.06 -16.34 27.85
CA ALA A 178 9.53 -14.98 27.69
C ALA A 178 8.44 -14.11 27.05
N ALA A 179 8.28 -12.87 27.52
CA ALA A 179 7.38 -11.91 26.90
C ALA A 179 7.78 -11.67 25.44
N TRP A 180 6.79 -11.59 24.56
CA TRP A 180 7.00 -11.22 23.17
C TRP A 180 7.56 -9.79 23.09
N VAL A 181 8.54 -9.60 22.22
CA VAL A 181 9.23 -8.34 21.98
C VAL A 181 9.12 -8.07 20.48
N ALA A 182 8.51 -6.94 20.14
CA ALA A 182 8.34 -6.51 18.76
C ALA A 182 9.67 -6.49 18.01
N GLY A 183 9.70 -7.08 16.81
CA GLY A 183 10.89 -7.12 15.96
C GLY A 183 12.02 -8.04 16.41
N ARG A 184 11.82 -8.83 17.48
CA ARG A 184 12.77 -9.89 17.87
C ARG A 184 12.53 -11.14 17.03
N LEU A 185 13.59 -11.71 16.45
CA LEU A 185 13.50 -12.99 15.74
C LEU A 185 13.17 -14.16 16.70
N TYR A 186 12.17 -14.95 16.33
CA TYR A 186 11.69 -16.16 16.98
C TYR A 186 11.71 -17.30 15.97
N TYR A 187 12.49 -18.35 16.20
CA TYR A 187 12.53 -19.50 15.30
C TYR A 187 11.26 -20.35 15.43
N ALA A 188 10.97 -21.14 14.40
CA ALA A 188 9.86 -22.09 14.45
C ALA A 188 9.92 -22.96 15.72
N GLY A 189 8.81 -23.04 16.45
CA GLY A 189 8.70 -23.72 17.74
C GLY A 189 9.01 -22.87 18.97
N ASN A 190 9.54 -21.65 18.82
CA ASN A 190 9.70 -20.72 19.94
C ASN A 190 8.33 -20.35 20.53
N THR A 191 8.25 -20.27 21.86
CA THR A 191 7.01 -19.89 22.57
C THR A 191 7.17 -18.58 23.32
N VAL A 192 6.21 -17.67 23.19
CA VAL A 192 6.20 -16.34 23.82
C VAL A 192 4.90 -16.08 24.57
N SER A 193 4.92 -15.19 25.55
CA SER A 193 3.71 -14.61 26.16
C SER A 193 3.42 -13.22 25.60
N TYR A 194 2.19 -12.97 25.16
CA TYR A 194 1.75 -11.66 24.66
C TYR A 194 0.29 -11.42 25.01
N ASN A 195 -0.02 -10.27 25.60
CA ASN A 195 -1.37 -9.89 26.07
C ASN A 195 -2.09 -10.98 26.89
N GLY A 196 -1.35 -11.68 27.76
CA GLY A 196 -1.88 -12.69 28.67
C GLY A 196 -2.09 -14.09 28.05
N ALA A 197 -1.79 -14.28 26.77
CA ALA A 197 -1.86 -15.57 26.08
C ALA A 197 -0.46 -16.06 25.64
N PHE A 198 -0.35 -17.35 25.30
CA PHE A 198 0.88 -17.93 24.78
C PHE A 198 0.75 -18.28 23.31
N TYR A 199 1.83 -18.03 22.57
CA TYR A 199 1.90 -18.26 21.14
C TYR A 199 3.16 -19.04 20.80
N ARG A 200 3.04 -20.02 19.91
CA ARG A 200 4.14 -20.78 19.32
C ARG A 200 4.36 -20.29 17.90
N ALA A 201 5.61 -20.05 17.55
CA ALA A 201 5.96 -19.70 16.18
C ALA A 201 5.80 -20.94 15.30
N LYS A 202 4.95 -20.88 14.27
CA LYS A 202 4.77 -21.98 13.29
C LYS A 202 5.95 -22.09 12.33
N TYR A 203 6.61 -20.95 12.09
CA TYR A 203 7.75 -20.75 11.21
C TYR A 203 8.72 -19.76 11.85
N ASP A 204 9.91 -19.60 11.27
CA ASP A 204 10.82 -18.52 11.66
C ASP A 204 10.13 -17.16 11.48
N ASN A 205 10.08 -16.41 12.56
CA ASN A 205 9.23 -15.26 12.74
C ASN A 205 10.08 -14.07 13.21
N PRO A 206 10.29 -13.05 12.38
CA PRO A 206 11.16 -11.90 12.68
C PRO A 206 10.62 -10.95 13.76
N GLY A 207 9.65 -11.37 14.56
CA GLY A 207 9.08 -10.59 15.65
C GLY A 207 7.79 -9.88 15.27
N TYR A 208 7.01 -10.49 14.37
CA TYR A 208 5.66 -10.06 14.05
C TYR A 208 4.75 -10.22 15.26
N ASP A 209 3.71 -9.40 15.32
CA ASP A 209 2.77 -9.40 16.44
C ASP A 209 1.96 -10.72 16.48
N PRO A 210 1.89 -11.41 17.65
CA PRO A 210 1.18 -12.67 17.79
C PRO A 210 -0.32 -12.64 17.52
N VAL A 211 -0.98 -11.47 17.61
CA VAL A 211 -2.41 -11.34 17.30
C VAL A 211 -2.67 -10.81 15.88
N ILE A 212 -1.71 -10.11 15.28
CA ILE A 212 -1.85 -9.59 13.90
C ILE A 212 -1.42 -10.65 12.88
N SER A 213 -0.40 -11.45 13.19
CA SER A 213 0.24 -12.36 12.24
C SER A 213 0.01 -13.83 12.59
N THR A 214 -1.25 -14.27 12.50
CA THR A 214 -1.70 -15.65 12.72
C THR A 214 -1.12 -16.66 11.71
N TRP A 215 -0.45 -16.16 10.67
CA TRP A 215 0.35 -16.97 9.75
C TRP A 215 1.63 -17.50 10.42
N PHE A 216 2.32 -16.66 11.20
CA PHE A 216 3.56 -17.02 11.85
C PHE A 216 3.38 -17.51 13.28
N TRP A 217 2.26 -17.18 13.93
CA TRP A 217 1.96 -17.56 15.31
C TRP A 217 0.72 -18.45 15.37
N GLU A 218 0.80 -19.55 16.13
CA GLU A 218 -0.36 -20.31 16.58
C GLU A 218 -0.55 -20.16 18.10
N PRO A 219 -1.78 -20.11 18.62
CA PRO A 219 -2.03 -20.19 20.04
C PRO A 219 -1.52 -21.52 20.62
N THR A 220 -0.92 -21.49 21.81
CA THR A 220 -0.46 -22.71 22.52
C THR A 220 -0.85 -22.66 23.99
N ASN A 221 -1.04 -23.84 24.59
CA ASN A 221 -1.38 -23.99 26.02
C ASN A 221 -0.15 -24.35 26.88
N SER A 222 1.06 -24.45 26.29
CA SER A 222 2.28 -24.83 27.02
C SER A 222 3.55 -24.14 26.52
N CYS A 223 4.45 -23.85 27.48
CA CYS A 223 5.80 -23.32 27.26
C CYS A 223 6.81 -24.45 27.45
N ASN A 224 7.18 -25.15 26.37
CA ASN A 224 8.33 -26.05 26.40
C ASN A 224 8.95 -26.12 25.00
N GLY A 225 9.87 -25.21 24.74
CA GLY A 225 10.78 -25.22 23.59
C GLY A 225 12.17 -24.96 24.13
N THR A 226 13.01 -25.99 24.15
CA THR A 226 14.38 -25.93 24.65
C THR A 226 15.14 -24.81 23.93
N VAL A 227 15.58 -23.80 24.67
CA VAL A 227 16.45 -22.75 24.16
C VAL A 227 17.83 -23.36 23.95
N THR A 228 18.09 -23.95 22.78
CA THR A 228 19.46 -24.18 22.34
C THR A 228 20.00 -22.86 21.82
N SER A 229 20.65 -22.11 22.72
CA SER A 229 21.54 -21.01 22.39
C SER A 229 22.58 -21.48 21.39
N SER A 230 22.30 -21.30 20.10
CA SER A 230 23.29 -21.42 19.03
C SER A 230 23.65 -20.01 18.62
N SER A 231 24.93 -19.70 18.81
CA SER A 231 25.62 -18.47 18.42
C SER A 231 25.05 -17.80 17.17
N VAL A 232 24.93 -16.47 17.24
CA VAL A 232 24.72 -15.55 16.12
C VAL A 232 25.50 -16.05 14.89
N SER A 233 24.79 -16.70 13.97
CA SER A 233 25.29 -16.87 12.61
C SER A 233 24.70 -15.72 11.83
N SER A 234 25.53 -14.70 11.62
CA SER A 234 25.31 -13.74 10.55
C SER A 234 24.95 -14.53 9.29
N THR A 235 23.74 -14.34 8.76
CA THR A 235 23.55 -14.53 7.32
C THR A 235 24.43 -13.48 6.66
N THR A 236 25.69 -13.83 6.42
CA THR A 236 26.56 -13.08 5.54
C THR A 236 25.84 -13.07 4.19
N ASN A 237 25.29 -11.91 3.81
CA ASN A 237 25.01 -11.64 2.41
C ASN A 237 26.35 -11.80 1.69
N ASN A 238 26.58 -12.96 1.07
CA ASN A 238 27.79 -13.21 0.26
C ASN A 238 27.78 -12.41 -1.05
N GLY A 239 26.83 -11.49 -1.23
CA GLY A 239 26.77 -10.58 -2.37
C GLY A 239 27.76 -9.43 -2.23
N THR A 240 28.24 -8.92 -3.36
CA THR A 240 29.00 -7.67 -3.46
C THR A 240 28.13 -6.58 -4.10
N GLY A 241 28.45 -5.31 -3.85
CA GLY A 241 27.66 -4.18 -4.36
C GLY A 241 26.20 -4.23 -3.90
N PHE A 242 25.26 -4.03 -4.82
CA PHE A 242 23.82 -4.06 -4.52
C PHE A 242 23.35 -5.37 -3.89
N GLY A 243 23.96 -6.51 -4.25
CA GLY A 243 23.61 -7.82 -3.68
C GLY A 243 23.94 -7.97 -2.20
N ALA A 244 24.80 -7.10 -1.65
CA ALA A 244 25.04 -7.02 -0.21
C ALA A 244 23.89 -6.30 0.54
N VAL A 245 23.10 -5.49 -0.17
CA VAL A 245 22.04 -4.63 0.36
C VAL A 245 20.68 -5.30 0.25
N VAL A 246 20.36 -5.83 -0.94
CA VAL A 246 19.11 -6.54 -1.23
C VAL A 246 19.46 -7.85 -1.91
N SER A 247 19.13 -8.98 -1.27
CA SER A 247 19.35 -10.30 -1.85
C SER A 247 18.28 -10.64 -2.90
N GLU A 248 18.56 -11.62 -3.76
CA GLU A 248 17.58 -12.10 -4.74
C GLU A 248 16.32 -12.64 -4.07
N ALA A 249 16.45 -13.34 -2.94
CA ALA A 249 15.32 -13.85 -2.17
C ALA A 249 14.44 -12.69 -1.64
N GLN A 250 15.05 -11.62 -1.13
CA GLN A 250 14.33 -10.43 -0.70
C GLN A 250 13.63 -9.74 -1.87
N PHE A 251 14.29 -9.61 -3.02
CA PHE A 251 13.66 -9.05 -4.23
C PHE A 251 12.47 -9.89 -4.70
N ASN A 252 12.59 -11.22 -4.68
CA ASN A 252 11.49 -12.13 -5.00
C ASN A 252 10.34 -12.02 -3.99
N GLN A 253 10.64 -11.85 -2.69
CA GLN A 253 9.65 -11.62 -1.65
C GLN A 253 8.92 -10.28 -1.82
N MET A 254 9.63 -9.23 -2.26
CA MET A 254 9.02 -7.93 -2.54
C MET A 254 8.04 -8.01 -3.69
N PHE A 255 8.39 -8.73 -4.76
CA PHE A 255 7.66 -8.72 -6.03
C PHE A 255 7.35 -10.13 -6.55
N PRO A 256 6.44 -10.87 -5.86
CA PRO A 256 6.12 -12.26 -6.20
C PRO A 256 5.33 -12.39 -7.50
N GLY A 257 4.57 -11.36 -7.88
CA GLY A 257 3.74 -11.31 -9.10
C GLY A 257 4.36 -10.55 -10.27
N ARG A 258 5.63 -10.16 -10.19
CA ARG A 258 6.27 -9.37 -11.24
C ARG A 258 6.31 -10.11 -12.57
N ASN A 259 6.31 -9.34 -13.66
CA ASN A 259 6.61 -9.86 -14.98
C ASN A 259 8.04 -10.48 -14.98
N PRO A 260 8.22 -11.69 -15.54
CA PRO A 260 9.54 -12.34 -15.65
C PRO A 260 10.61 -11.49 -16.34
N PHE A 261 10.22 -10.50 -17.15
CA PHE A 261 11.10 -9.48 -17.71
C PHE A 261 11.97 -8.80 -16.64
N TYR A 262 11.40 -8.47 -15.48
CA TYR A 262 12.11 -7.76 -14.40
C TYR A 262 12.95 -8.74 -13.58
N THR A 263 14.11 -9.12 -14.11
CA THR A 263 15.02 -10.05 -13.43
C THR A 263 15.87 -9.33 -12.37
N TYR A 264 16.16 -10.03 -11.26
CA TYR A 264 17.09 -9.54 -10.24
C TYR A 264 18.51 -9.42 -10.81
N ALA A 265 18.95 -10.38 -11.61
CA ALA A 265 20.23 -10.32 -12.32
C ALA A 265 20.34 -9.08 -13.22
N GLY A 266 19.25 -8.72 -13.91
CA GLY A 266 19.18 -7.50 -14.71
C GLY A 266 19.40 -6.23 -13.88
N LEU A 267 18.76 -6.15 -12.70
CA LEU A 267 18.94 -5.05 -11.75
C LEU A 267 20.38 -4.98 -11.23
N VAL A 268 20.92 -6.09 -10.73
CA VAL A 268 22.31 -6.16 -10.23
C VAL A 268 23.30 -5.74 -11.32
N ALA A 269 23.11 -6.20 -12.56
CA ALA A 269 23.94 -5.79 -13.68
C ALA A 269 23.85 -4.28 -13.95
N ALA A 270 22.64 -3.70 -13.92
CA ALA A 270 22.43 -2.27 -14.14
C ALA A 270 23.08 -1.38 -13.06
N THR A 271 23.11 -1.84 -11.79
CA THR A 271 23.78 -1.08 -10.71
C THR A 271 25.28 -0.85 -10.95
N LYS A 272 25.93 -1.66 -11.80
CA LYS A 272 27.34 -1.46 -12.17
C LYS A 272 27.56 -0.16 -12.97
N THR A 273 26.54 0.33 -13.66
CA THR A 273 26.59 1.62 -14.38
C THR A 273 26.58 2.80 -13.42
N TYR A 274 25.97 2.64 -12.24
CA TYR A 274 25.83 3.68 -11.23
C TYR A 274 26.30 3.15 -9.86
N PRO A 275 27.61 2.96 -9.62
CA PRO A 275 28.11 2.30 -8.41
C PRO A 275 27.80 3.06 -7.11
N ALA A 276 27.45 4.34 -7.18
CA ALA A 276 26.99 5.12 -6.04
C ALA A 276 25.56 4.76 -5.59
N PHE A 277 24.71 4.25 -6.48
CA PHE A 277 23.36 3.81 -6.17
C PHE A 277 23.39 2.66 -5.15
N ALA A 278 22.78 2.86 -3.98
CA ALA A 278 22.86 1.94 -2.85
C ALA A 278 24.31 1.53 -2.50
N GLY A 279 25.28 2.36 -2.89
CA GLY A 279 26.72 2.20 -2.65
C GLY A 279 27.27 3.25 -1.69
N THR A 280 26.56 4.37 -1.53
CA THR A 280 26.94 5.53 -0.71
C THR A 280 26.50 5.39 0.76
N GLY A 281 27.35 5.84 1.69
CA GLY A 281 27.05 5.90 3.12
C GLY A 281 27.08 4.55 3.85
N ASP A 282 26.43 4.49 5.02
CA ASP A 282 26.33 3.28 5.83
C ASP A 282 25.28 2.29 5.27
N LEU A 283 25.24 1.07 5.83
CA LEU A 283 24.31 0.03 5.36
C LEU A 283 22.83 0.45 5.49
N GLN A 284 22.47 1.26 6.49
CA GLN A 284 21.09 1.72 6.66
C GLN A 284 20.71 2.71 5.58
N LEU A 285 21.61 3.62 5.20
CA LEU A 285 21.41 4.54 4.09
C LEU A 285 21.29 3.80 2.75
N LYS A 286 22.16 2.81 2.52
CA LYS A 286 22.10 1.97 1.30
C LYS A 286 20.78 1.22 1.18
N LYS A 287 20.32 0.62 2.28
CA LYS A 287 19.00 -0.04 2.34
C LYS A 287 17.88 0.96 2.11
N ARG A 288 17.95 2.15 2.70
CA ARG A 288 16.97 3.20 2.52
C ARG A 288 16.87 3.64 1.07
N GLU A 289 17.99 3.86 0.40
CA GLU A 289 18.00 4.22 -1.01
C GLU A 289 17.45 3.10 -1.90
N ALA A 290 17.90 1.85 -1.68
CA ALA A 290 17.40 0.70 -2.43
C ALA A 290 15.87 0.54 -2.27
N ALA A 291 15.36 0.68 -1.05
CA ALA A 291 13.92 0.62 -0.79
C ALA A 291 13.17 1.79 -1.46
N ALA A 292 13.70 3.00 -1.39
CA ALA A 292 13.08 4.19 -1.97
C ALA A 292 12.94 4.07 -3.50
N ALA A 293 13.99 3.61 -4.17
CA ALA A 293 13.97 3.40 -5.62
C ALA A 293 12.99 2.28 -6.00
N LEU A 294 13.12 1.11 -5.38
CA LEU A 294 12.25 -0.04 -5.66
C LEU A 294 10.77 0.24 -5.38
N ALA A 295 10.45 1.03 -4.35
CA ALA A 295 9.07 1.42 -4.04
C ALA A 295 8.46 2.31 -5.12
N ASN A 296 9.19 3.33 -5.57
CA ASN A 296 8.73 4.18 -6.65
C ASN A 296 8.59 3.40 -7.96
N PHE A 297 9.59 2.59 -8.31
CA PHE A 297 9.54 1.80 -9.53
C PHE A 297 8.41 0.76 -9.53
N SER A 298 8.14 0.15 -8.35
CA SER A 298 6.97 -0.70 -8.12
C SER A 298 5.68 0.08 -8.36
N HIS A 299 5.57 1.31 -7.84
CA HIS A 299 4.41 2.15 -8.03
C HIS A 299 4.16 2.50 -9.51
N GLU A 300 5.21 2.88 -10.26
CA GLU A 300 5.07 3.22 -11.70
C GLU A 300 4.59 2.05 -12.56
N THR A 301 4.89 0.82 -12.15
CA THR A 301 4.70 -0.38 -12.99
C THR A 301 3.62 -1.33 -12.51
N GLY A 302 2.85 -0.94 -11.48
CA GLY A 302 1.89 -1.82 -10.82
C GLY A 302 2.58 -3.05 -10.23
N SER A 303 3.57 -2.84 -9.37
CA SER A 303 4.41 -3.88 -8.77
C SER A 303 5.17 -4.73 -9.79
N PHE A 304 5.74 -4.08 -10.81
CA PHE A 304 6.48 -4.71 -11.91
C PHE A 304 5.65 -5.67 -12.77
N VAL A 305 4.33 -5.55 -12.78
CA VAL A 305 3.46 -6.34 -13.67
C VAL A 305 3.56 -5.82 -15.11
N TYR A 306 3.63 -4.49 -15.29
CA TYR A 306 3.62 -3.86 -16.61
C TYR A 306 5.03 -3.46 -17.04
N VAL A 307 5.47 -4.02 -18.18
CA VAL A 307 6.74 -3.63 -18.86
C VAL A 307 6.58 -2.34 -19.66
N THR A 308 5.37 -2.13 -20.17
CA THR A 308 5.02 -0.99 -21.01
C THR A 308 3.74 -0.36 -20.50
N GLU A 309 3.57 0.92 -20.77
CA GLU A 309 2.31 1.63 -20.63
C GLU A 309 1.15 0.85 -21.28
N ILE A 310 -0.01 0.83 -20.60
CA ILE A 310 -1.21 0.14 -21.10
C ILE A 310 -1.82 0.94 -22.25
N ALA A 311 -2.04 2.25 -22.05
CA ALA A 311 -2.61 3.15 -23.04
C ALA A 311 -1.53 3.83 -23.89
N LYS A 312 -0.80 3.04 -24.67
CA LYS A 312 0.38 3.49 -25.43
C LYS A 312 0.09 4.70 -26.33
N GLY A 313 0.88 5.76 -26.15
CA GLY A 313 0.88 6.95 -27.01
C GLY A 313 2.12 7.06 -27.91
N LEU A 314 2.15 8.08 -28.78
CA LEU A 314 3.34 8.39 -29.58
C LEU A 314 4.45 9.02 -28.73
N TYR A 315 4.09 9.92 -27.82
CA TYR A 315 5.02 10.67 -26.95
C TYR A 315 6.18 11.33 -27.73
N CYS A 316 5.89 11.78 -28.94
CA CYS A 316 6.77 12.64 -29.72
C CYS A 316 6.38 14.09 -29.43
N SER A 317 7.25 14.84 -28.76
CA SER A 317 6.94 16.19 -28.28
C SER A 317 8.19 17.07 -28.17
N ASP A 318 7.98 18.37 -27.97
CA ASP A 318 9.05 19.37 -27.83
C ASP A 318 9.84 19.25 -26.50
N TRP A 319 9.41 18.35 -25.60
CA TRP A 319 10.04 18.07 -24.29
C TRP A 319 11.52 17.61 -24.38
N GLY A 320 12.06 17.40 -25.59
CA GLY A 320 13.44 16.97 -25.83
C GLY A 320 14.31 17.89 -26.67
N ASN A 321 13.83 19.10 -27.00
CA ASN A 321 14.33 19.90 -28.12
C ASN A 321 14.40 19.06 -29.41
N LEU A 322 13.37 19.18 -30.26
CA LEU A 322 13.29 18.43 -31.52
C LEU A 322 14.48 18.65 -32.46
N ALA A 323 15.21 19.76 -32.33
CA ALA A 323 16.42 20.00 -33.13
C ALA A 323 17.56 19.05 -32.77
N THR A 324 17.67 18.64 -31.50
CA THR A 324 18.72 17.74 -31.00
C THR A 324 18.23 16.31 -30.78
N CYS A 325 16.93 16.12 -30.59
CA CYS A 325 16.30 14.81 -30.39
C CYS A 325 15.01 14.67 -31.22
N PRO A 326 15.12 14.60 -32.56
CA PRO A 326 13.96 14.39 -33.41
C PRO A 326 13.41 12.97 -33.22
N CYS A 327 12.10 12.84 -33.30
CA CYS A 327 11.46 11.53 -33.29
C CYS A 327 11.88 10.72 -34.51
N GLU A 328 12.21 9.44 -34.30
CA GLU A 328 12.54 8.54 -35.39
C GLU A 328 11.26 8.06 -36.09
N PRO A 329 11.19 8.09 -37.45
CA PRO A 329 10.05 7.58 -38.18
C PRO A 329 9.69 6.14 -37.77
N GLY A 330 8.40 5.90 -37.51
CA GLY A 330 7.89 4.58 -37.10
C GLY A 330 8.19 4.19 -35.65
N LYS A 331 8.80 5.06 -34.84
CA LYS A 331 9.07 4.81 -33.43
C LYS A 331 8.09 5.55 -32.51
N GLN A 332 7.85 4.97 -31.34
CA GLN A 332 6.98 5.51 -30.29
C GLN A 332 7.72 5.54 -28.95
N TYR A 333 7.47 6.58 -28.17
CA TYR A 333 8.18 6.87 -26.92
C TYR A 333 7.25 6.79 -25.69
N TYR A 334 6.25 5.90 -25.74
CA TYR A 334 5.40 5.57 -24.60
C TYR A 334 6.20 5.03 -23.41
N GLY A 335 5.57 4.96 -22.25
CA GLY A 335 6.21 4.52 -21.01
C GLY A 335 6.75 3.10 -21.09
N ARG A 336 8.03 2.89 -20.78
CA ARG A 336 8.67 1.57 -20.69
C ARG A 336 9.53 1.43 -19.45
N GLY A 337 9.63 0.20 -18.94
CA GLY A 337 10.56 -0.16 -17.89
C GLY A 337 10.19 0.37 -16.50
N PRO A 338 11.09 0.24 -15.50
CA PRO A 338 10.78 0.46 -14.09
C PRO A 338 10.36 1.89 -13.74
N ILE A 339 10.78 2.89 -14.51
CA ILE A 339 10.43 4.31 -14.31
C ILE A 339 9.41 4.79 -15.35
N GLN A 340 8.84 3.88 -16.16
CA GLN A 340 7.94 4.22 -17.27
C GLN A 340 8.49 5.34 -18.15
N LEU A 341 9.76 5.20 -18.60
CA LEU A 341 10.47 6.21 -19.39
C LEU A 341 9.62 6.60 -20.61
N SER A 342 9.27 7.88 -20.69
CA SER A 342 8.34 8.44 -21.68
C SER A 342 8.92 9.68 -22.33
N HIS A 343 8.45 10.04 -23.53
CA HIS A 343 8.91 11.16 -24.36
C HIS A 343 10.27 10.98 -25.03
N ASN A 344 10.34 11.29 -26.33
CA ASN A 344 11.55 11.24 -27.16
C ASN A 344 12.78 11.87 -26.48
N GLY A 345 12.61 13.05 -25.87
CA GLY A 345 13.68 13.75 -25.16
C GLY A 345 14.35 12.92 -24.07
N ASN A 346 13.55 12.22 -23.26
CA ASN A 346 14.06 11.38 -22.19
C ASN A 346 14.76 10.14 -22.75
N TYR A 347 14.25 9.53 -23.82
CA TYR A 347 14.93 8.43 -24.51
C TYR A 347 16.29 8.87 -25.07
N CYS A 348 16.39 10.05 -25.66
CA CYS A 348 17.69 10.59 -26.11
C CYS A 348 18.64 10.84 -24.93
N ALA A 349 18.18 11.47 -23.86
CA ALA A 349 19.02 11.81 -22.71
C ALA A 349 19.52 10.55 -22.00
N ALA A 350 18.64 9.57 -21.76
CA ALA A 350 19.01 8.27 -21.21
C ALA A 350 19.96 7.52 -22.15
N GLY A 351 19.65 7.48 -23.44
CA GLY A 351 20.48 6.82 -24.44
C GLY A 351 21.89 7.40 -24.51
N ALA A 352 22.01 8.72 -24.53
CA ALA A 352 23.30 9.41 -24.51
C ALA A 352 24.12 9.09 -23.26
N ALA A 353 23.48 9.07 -22.08
CA ALA A 353 24.15 8.73 -20.82
C ALA A 353 24.61 7.26 -20.76
N LEU A 354 23.87 6.35 -21.40
CA LEU A 354 24.13 4.91 -21.38
C LEU A 354 24.96 4.42 -22.59
N GLY A 355 25.24 5.28 -23.57
CA GLY A 355 25.89 4.89 -24.82
C GLY A 355 25.01 4.01 -25.72
N LEU A 356 23.68 4.17 -25.64
CA LEU A 356 22.69 3.40 -26.39
C LEU A 356 21.86 4.33 -27.29
N ASP A 357 21.62 3.95 -28.54
CA ASP A 357 20.71 4.72 -29.43
C ASP A 357 19.24 4.38 -29.12
N LEU A 358 18.77 4.81 -27.95
CA LEU A 358 17.38 4.63 -27.50
C LEU A 358 16.39 5.53 -28.25
N ARG A 359 16.88 6.55 -28.99
CA ARG A 359 16.04 7.37 -29.87
C ARG A 359 15.55 6.54 -31.05
N ARG A 360 16.44 5.78 -31.70
CA ARG A 360 16.10 4.90 -32.83
C ARG A 360 15.67 3.51 -32.41
N ASN A 361 16.05 3.07 -31.22
CA ASN A 361 15.71 1.75 -30.68
C ASN A 361 15.06 1.85 -29.30
N PRO A 362 13.96 2.60 -29.13
CA PRO A 362 13.30 2.75 -27.83
C PRO A 362 12.77 1.42 -27.26
N GLU A 363 12.51 0.44 -28.12
CA GLU A 363 12.10 -0.91 -27.74
C GLU A 363 13.15 -1.68 -26.93
N LEU A 364 14.43 -1.26 -26.93
CA LEU A 364 15.45 -1.88 -26.07
C LEU A 364 15.07 -1.84 -24.58
N VAL A 365 14.31 -0.81 -24.18
CA VAL A 365 13.83 -0.63 -22.79
C VAL A 365 12.76 -1.65 -22.41
N GLU A 366 12.04 -2.25 -23.37
CA GLU A 366 11.05 -3.32 -23.13
C GLU A 366 11.55 -4.72 -23.53
N GLN A 367 12.72 -4.83 -24.16
CA GLN A 367 13.30 -6.09 -24.64
C GLN A 367 14.51 -6.56 -23.81
N ASN A 368 15.22 -5.65 -23.14
CA ASN A 368 16.38 -5.98 -22.34
C ASN A 368 16.21 -5.48 -20.89
N ALA A 369 16.09 -6.42 -19.95
CA ALA A 369 15.89 -6.14 -18.54
C ALA A 369 16.98 -5.23 -17.96
N THR A 370 18.24 -5.45 -18.29
CA THR A 370 19.36 -4.62 -17.82
C THR A 370 19.24 -3.20 -18.35
N VAL A 371 18.89 -3.02 -19.64
CA VAL A 371 18.66 -1.69 -20.21
C VAL A 371 17.49 -0.99 -19.53
N ALA A 372 16.40 -1.70 -19.27
CA ALA A 372 15.25 -1.16 -18.55
C ALA A 372 15.66 -0.64 -17.16
N TRP A 373 16.39 -1.45 -16.38
CA TRP A 373 16.92 -1.02 -15.09
C TRP A 373 17.92 0.13 -15.21
N GLN A 374 18.80 0.12 -16.21
CA GLN A 374 19.74 1.22 -16.45
C GLN A 374 19.02 2.55 -16.71
N THR A 375 17.92 2.55 -17.46
CA THR A 375 17.14 3.78 -17.68
C THR A 375 16.48 4.30 -16.39
N ALA A 376 16.00 3.39 -15.53
CA ALA A 376 15.42 3.78 -14.24
C ALA A 376 16.49 4.34 -13.28
N LEU A 377 17.66 3.70 -13.22
CA LEU A 377 18.79 4.19 -12.44
C LEU A 377 19.35 5.50 -13.01
N TRP A 378 19.41 5.67 -14.33
CA TRP A 378 19.76 6.95 -14.94
C TRP A 378 18.85 8.07 -14.44
N PHE A 379 17.53 7.86 -14.45
CA PHE A 379 16.59 8.86 -13.95
C PHE A 379 16.85 9.15 -12.46
N TRP A 380 16.89 8.11 -11.64
CA TRP A 380 17.11 8.19 -10.19
C TRP A 380 18.38 8.95 -9.81
N MET A 381 19.47 8.71 -10.54
CA MET A 381 20.80 9.22 -10.24
C MET A 381 21.06 10.60 -10.82
N THR A 382 20.32 11.04 -11.85
CA THR A 382 20.72 12.23 -12.63
C THR A 382 19.61 13.25 -12.88
N GLN A 383 18.33 12.86 -12.78
CA GLN A 383 17.23 13.73 -13.17
C GLN A 383 16.55 14.35 -11.96
N SER A 384 16.32 15.66 -12.01
CA SER A 384 15.53 16.37 -10.99
C SER A 384 14.01 16.26 -11.22
N GLY A 385 13.59 15.90 -12.44
CA GLY A 385 12.18 15.80 -12.83
C GLY A 385 11.38 17.03 -12.38
N ALA A 386 10.27 16.82 -11.67
CA ALA A 386 9.45 17.90 -11.11
C ALA A 386 9.95 18.43 -9.75
N GLY A 387 11.01 17.84 -9.22
CA GLY A 387 11.63 18.21 -7.95
C GLY A 387 12.82 19.15 -8.12
N TYR A 388 13.62 19.24 -7.05
CA TYR A 388 14.75 20.15 -6.98
C TYR A 388 16.11 19.48 -7.24
N ARG A 389 16.16 18.15 -7.22
CA ARG A 389 17.40 17.36 -7.27
C ARG A 389 17.14 15.90 -7.65
N PRO A 390 18.17 15.14 -8.06
CA PRO A 390 18.08 13.69 -8.23
C PRO A 390 17.57 12.97 -6.98
N ALA A 391 16.83 11.88 -7.17
CA ALA A 391 16.31 11.09 -6.06
C ALA A 391 17.43 10.45 -5.22
N HIS A 392 18.56 10.10 -5.85
CA HIS A 392 19.79 9.73 -5.14
C HIS A 392 20.19 10.78 -4.09
N ASP A 393 20.36 12.03 -4.53
CA ASP A 393 20.76 13.16 -3.69
C ASP A 393 19.76 13.42 -2.56
N SER A 394 18.46 13.23 -2.82
CA SER A 394 17.41 13.35 -1.81
C SER A 394 17.58 12.36 -0.65
N ILE A 395 17.95 11.10 -0.95
CA ILE A 395 18.16 10.10 0.09
C ILE A 395 19.53 10.28 0.76
N VAL A 396 20.61 10.38 0.00
CA VAL A 396 21.97 10.39 0.58
C VAL A 396 22.25 11.62 1.44
N ASN A 397 21.60 12.75 1.15
CA ASN A 397 21.70 13.97 1.93
C ASN A 397 20.55 14.12 2.95
N ASN A 398 19.76 13.07 3.18
CA ASN A 398 18.73 13.00 4.20
C ASN A 398 17.61 14.06 4.06
N TYR A 399 17.28 14.45 2.82
CA TYR A 399 16.12 15.30 2.54
C TYR A 399 14.79 14.53 2.69
N GLY A 400 14.81 13.21 2.49
CA GLY A 400 13.71 12.30 2.79
C GLY A 400 13.10 11.63 1.55
N PHE A 401 12.30 10.58 1.79
CA PHE A 401 11.66 9.82 0.71
C PHE A 401 10.65 10.66 -0.08
N GLY A 402 9.97 11.62 0.56
CA GLY A 402 9.01 12.50 -0.10
C GLY A 402 9.61 13.34 -1.23
N GLU A 403 10.89 13.72 -1.12
CA GLU A 403 11.57 14.43 -2.20
C GLU A 403 11.84 13.54 -3.43
N THR A 404 11.92 12.21 -3.24
CA THR A 404 12.00 11.28 -4.39
C THR A 404 10.66 11.19 -5.13
N ILE A 405 9.54 11.22 -4.40
CA ILE A 405 8.19 11.31 -4.96
C ILE A 405 8.06 12.62 -5.74
N ARG A 406 8.56 13.73 -5.17
CA ARG A 406 8.57 15.04 -5.82
C ARG A 406 9.35 15.05 -7.13
N THR A 407 10.54 14.45 -7.14
CA THR A 407 11.36 14.30 -8.35
C THR A 407 10.62 13.53 -9.44
N ILE A 408 9.94 12.44 -9.08
CA ILE A 408 9.31 11.55 -10.06
C ILE A 408 7.99 12.11 -10.59
N ASN A 409 7.08 12.54 -9.71
CA ASN A 409 5.75 13.01 -10.12
C ASN A 409 5.20 14.16 -9.26
N GLY A 410 6.07 14.99 -8.71
CA GLY A 410 5.69 16.01 -7.73
C GLY A 410 4.75 17.08 -8.23
N ALA A 411 4.73 17.35 -9.54
CA ALA A 411 3.80 18.31 -10.14
C ALA A 411 2.33 17.87 -10.03
N LEU A 412 2.08 16.56 -9.93
CA LEU A 412 0.73 15.98 -9.86
C LEU A 412 0.39 15.45 -8.46
N GLU A 413 1.38 14.94 -7.71
CA GLU A 413 1.12 14.23 -6.46
C GLU A 413 1.36 15.08 -5.20
N CYS A 414 2.44 15.85 -5.17
CA CYS A 414 2.85 16.56 -3.96
C CYS A 414 2.00 17.83 -3.68
N ASN A 415 2.19 18.42 -2.51
CA ASN A 415 1.54 19.65 -2.03
C ASN A 415 0.01 19.53 -2.02
N GLY A 416 -0.51 18.33 -1.75
CA GLY A 416 -1.94 18.04 -1.73
C GLY A 416 -2.54 17.73 -3.11
N GLY A 417 -1.74 17.59 -4.17
CA GLY A 417 -2.22 17.24 -5.51
C GLY A 417 -2.86 15.86 -5.57
N ASN A 418 -2.19 14.84 -5.02
CA ASN A 418 -2.74 13.50 -4.88
C ASN A 418 -2.21 12.78 -3.63
N PRO A 419 -2.75 13.08 -2.44
CA PRO A 419 -2.31 12.48 -1.19
C PRO A 419 -2.40 10.95 -1.16
N ALA A 420 -3.36 10.37 -1.89
CA ALA A 420 -3.54 8.93 -1.96
C ALA A 420 -2.37 8.23 -2.67
N GLN A 421 -1.85 8.81 -3.76
CA GLN A 421 -0.70 8.24 -4.47
C GLN A 421 0.60 8.42 -3.70
N VAL A 422 0.79 9.58 -3.05
CA VAL A 422 1.91 9.78 -2.12
C VAL A 422 1.89 8.71 -1.03
N GLN A 423 0.73 8.48 -0.41
CA GLN A 423 0.60 7.48 0.65
C GLN A 423 0.84 6.05 0.13
N SER A 424 0.40 5.74 -1.09
CA SER A 424 0.66 4.45 -1.75
C SER A 424 2.17 4.19 -1.89
N ARG A 425 2.93 5.19 -2.36
CA ARG A 425 4.41 5.10 -2.44
C ARG A 425 5.06 4.92 -1.07
N VAL A 426 4.58 5.66 -0.06
CA VAL A 426 5.08 5.57 1.33
C VAL A 426 4.82 4.18 1.92
N ASN A 427 3.64 3.61 1.68
CA ASN A 427 3.29 2.26 2.15
C ASN A 427 4.24 1.21 1.54
N GLU A 428 4.49 1.29 0.23
CA GLU A 428 5.39 0.37 -0.45
C GLU A 428 6.84 0.53 0.02
N PHE A 429 7.31 1.77 0.22
CA PHE A 429 8.63 2.05 0.79
C PHE A 429 8.82 1.42 2.17
N ASN A 430 7.85 1.60 3.06
CA ASN A 430 7.90 1.01 4.40
C ASN A 430 7.87 -0.53 4.35
N ARG A 431 7.06 -1.13 3.47
CA ARG A 431 7.01 -2.59 3.27
C ARG A 431 8.37 -3.14 2.82
N ILE A 432 9.01 -2.49 1.85
CA ILE A 432 10.32 -2.92 1.35
C ILE A 432 11.41 -2.78 2.43
N LEU A 433 11.41 -1.67 3.18
CA LEU A 433 12.34 -1.47 4.30
C LEU A 433 12.22 -2.58 5.35
N GLN A 434 11.01 -3.04 5.66
CA GLN A 434 10.79 -4.15 6.59
C GLN A 434 11.43 -5.45 6.08
N ILE A 435 11.30 -5.76 4.79
CA ILE A 435 11.88 -6.97 4.18
C ILE A 435 13.41 -6.96 4.22
N ILE A 436 14.03 -5.80 4.02
CA ILE A 436 15.50 -5.68 3.98
C ILE A 436 16.13 -5.29 5.32
N GLY A 437 15.32 -5.02 6.35
CA GLY A 437 15.80 -4.54 7.65
C GLY A 437 16.46 -3.16 7.56
N GLY A 438 15.80 -2.21 6.89
CA GLY A 438 16.17 -0.80 6.77
C GLY A 438 15.32 0.13 7.64
N THR A 439 15.66 1.42 7.65
CA THR A 439 14.90 2.47 8.37
C THR A 439 14.48 3.59 7.42
N ALA A 440 13.30 4.17 7.60
CA ALA A 440 12.71 5.15 6.69
C ALA A 440 13.36 6.55 6.77
N GLY A 441 13.82 6.95 7.96
CA GLY A 441 14.20 8.32 8.22
C GLY A 441 12.99 9.25 8.31
N ASN A 442 13.21 10.55 8.13
CA ASN A 442 12.17 11.59 8.22
C ASN A 442 11.67 11.99 6.83
N ASN A 443 10.62 12.82 6.79
CA ASN A 443 10.08 13.44 5.58
C ASN A 443 9.73 12.43 4.47
N VAL A 444 8.91 11.43 4.82
CA VAL A 444 8.56 10.35 3.91
C VAL A 444 7.49 10.75 2.88
N GLY A 445 6.68 11.76 3.16
CA GLY A 445 5.69 12.31 2.23
C GLY A 445 6.08 13.65 1.64
N CYS A 446 5.32 14.05 0.62
CA CYS A 446 5.26 15.38 0.02
C CYS A 446 3.78 15.69 -0.27
#